data_AF-A0A9Q7X4C0-F1
#
_entry.id   AF-A0A9Q7X4C0-F1
#
_cell.length_a   1.000
_cell.length_b   1.000
_cell.length_c   1.000
_cell.angle_alpha   90.00
_cell.angle_beta   90.00
_cell.angle_gamma   90.00
#
_symmetry.space_group_name_H-M   'P 1'
#
loop_
_entity.id
_entity.type
_entity.pdbx_description
1 polymer ?
#
loop_
_entity_poly.entity_id
_entity_poly.type
_entity_poly.pdbx_seq_one_letter_code
_entity_poly.pdbx_strand_id
1 'polypeptide(L)'
;MYCNYEQNDWADLLDTAAFVYNNTVHNSIGVSPFFACYGWNPKAHPDIPQRLGVNDPDQFKYLINGKERCKYLQEQIREAQRRTADQYNRKRKDIKFKVGDMVYINHRNWKTRRPSPKLDTWFAGPYLVQERVGRQAYRITLPANLRVHDVFHVSMLEPAKIGSLSGVARLRPGSGGSTGAILVSSNRLATIKLCDSYRLVRQQLGGVGMKDVVMTRS
;
A
#
# COMPACT_ATOMS: atom_id res chain seq x y z
N MET A 1 0.65 8.45 -13.48
CA MET A 1 1.71 7.43 -13.65
C MET A 1 2.88 8.17 -14.27
N TYR A 2 4.02 8.25 -13.58
CA TYR A 2 5.17 9.09 -13.97
C TYR A 2 6.21 8.28 -14.75
N CYS A 3 5.75 7.61 -15.80
CA CYS A 3 6.59 6.95 -16.80
C CYS A 3 5.88 7.15 -18.13
N ASN A 4 6.62 7.42 -19.21
CA ASN A 4 6.08 7.33 -20.56
C ASN A 4 5.65 5.88 -20.86
N TYR A 5 5.03 5.71 -22.03
CA TYR A 5 4.56 4.41 -22.48
C TYR A 5 5.67 3.35 -22.54
N GLU A 6 6.91 3.77 -22.81
CA GLU A 6 8.09 2.92 -22.95
C GLU A 6 8.84 2.66 -21.63
N GLN A 7 8.44 3.32 -20.53
CA GLN A 7 8.99 3.18 -19.18
C GLN A 7 10.50 3.45 -19.06
N ASN A 8 11.06 4.25 -19.96
CA ASN A 8 12.50 4.54 -20.04
C ASN A 8 12.89 5.95 -19.55
N ASP A 9 11.93 6.81 -19.25
CA ASP A 9 12.14 8.24 -18.89
C ASP A 9 11.87 8.55 -17.41
N TRP A 10 11.72 7.52 -16.56
CA TRP A 10 11.37 7.71 -15.16
C TRP A 10 12.39 8.58 -14.40
N ALA A 11 13.66 8.55 -14.81
CA ALA A 11 14.72 9.34 -14.22
C ALA A 11 14.54 10.84 -14.51
N ASP A 12 14.22 11.20 -15.76
CA ASP A 12 13.99 12.59 -16.17
C ASP A 12 12.69 13.16 -15.57
N LEU A 13 11.72 12.30 -15.29
CA LEU A 13 10.45 12.68 -14.65
C LEU A 13 10.56 12.79 -13.13
N LEU A 14 11.68 12.40 -12.52
CA LEU A 14 11.83 12.33 -11.06
C LEU A 14 11.66 13.70 -10.41
N ASP A 15 12.26 14.74 -10.97
CA ASP A 15 12.16 16.11 -10.44
C ASP A 15 10.72 16.61 -10.46
N THR A 16 10.01 16.32 -11.55
CA THR A 16 8.59 16.66 -11.68
C THR A 16 7.74 15.89 -10.67
N ALA A 17 8.00 14.59 -10.50
CA ALA A 17 7.29 13.76 -9.53
C ALA A 17 7.54 14.23 -8.09
N ALA A 18 8.79 14.57 -7.74
CA ALA A 18 9.18 15.11 -6.45
C ALA A 18 8.51 16.46 -6.17
N PHE A 19 8.48 17.35 -7.16
CA PHE A 19 7.80 18.63 -7.06
C PHE A 19 6.29 18.45 -6.81
N VAL A 20 5.62 17.62 -7.62
CA VAL A 20 4.18 17.37 -7.46
C VAL A 20 3.87 16.72 -6.11
N TYR A 21 4.69 15.75 -5.68
CA TYR A 21 4.56 15.12 -4.37
C TYR A 21 4.66 16.15 -3.23
N ASN A 22 5.68 17.02 -3.25
CA ASN A 22 5.90 18.04 -2.23
C ASN A 22 4.86 19.17 -2.24
N ASN A 23 4.16 19.36 -3.37
CA ASN A 23 3.12 20.38 -3.55
C ASN A 23 1.69 19.83 -3.28
N THR A 24 1.56 18.51 -3.10
CA THR A 24 0.26 17.86 -2.85
C THR A 24 -0.02 17.78 -1.36
N VAL A 25 -1.26 18.04 -0.95
CA VAL A 25 -1.68 17.92 0.44
C VAL A 25 -1.69 16.45 0.86
N HIS A 26 -1.02 16.13 1.96
CA HIS A 26 -0.92 14.76 2.46
C HIS A 26 -1.88 14.53 3.63
N ASN A 27 -2.64 13.44 3.59
CA ASN A 27 -3.70 13.15 4.57
C ASN A 27 -3.17 13.00 6.01
N SER A 28 -1.91 12.59 6.19
CA SER A 28 -1.32 12.42 7.52
C SER A 28 -0.99 13.74 8.23
N ILE A 29 -0.78 14.82 7.49
CA ILE A 29 -0.36 16.12 8.03
C ILE A 29 -1.34 17.24 7.70
N GLY A 30 -2.36 16.99 6.86
CA GLY A 30 -3.40 17.97 6.49
C GLY A 30 -2.93 19.11 5.57
N VAL A 31 -1.64 19.20 5.31
CA VAL A 31 -0.99 20.19 4.45
C VAL A 31 -0.01 19.51 3.49
N SER A 32 0.53 20.26 2.54
CA SER A 32 1.60 19.76 1.67
C SER A 32 2.98 19.89 2.33
N PRO A 33 3.97 19.04 1.97
CA PRO A 33 5.32 19.14 2.49
C PRO A 33 5.97 20.52 2.31
N PHE A 34 5.81 21.18 1.16
CA PHE A 34 6.33 22.53 0.96
C PHE A 34 5.73 23.54 1.95
N PHE A 35 4.42 23.50 2.15
CA PHE A 35 3.76 24.35 3.13
C PHE A 35 4.20 24.04 4.57
N ALA A 36 4.38 22.76 4.90
CA ALA A 36 4.83 22.33 6.22
C ALA A 36 6.22 22.92 6.55
N CYS A 37 7.16 22.84 5.60
CA CYS A 37 8.52 23.33 5.79
C CYS A 37 8.62 24.86 5.70
N TYR A 38 8.01 25.47 4.69
CA TYR A 38 8.26 26.87 4.33
C TYR A 38 7.09 27.81 4.62
N GLY A 39 5.89 27.29 4.85
CA GLY A 39 4.68 28.12 5.03
C GLY A 39 4.09 28.68 3.75
N TRP A 40 4.59 28.25 2.59
CA TRP A 40 4.08 28.60 1.27
C TRP A 40 4.32 27.45 0.30
N ASN A 41 3.58 27.44 -0.81
CA ASN A 41 3.70 26.43 -1.85
C ASN A 41 4.16 27.04 -3.18
N PRO A 42 5.19 26.48 -3.83
CA PRO A 42 5.65 26.97 -5.11
C PRO A 42 4.64 26.71 -6.23
N LYS A 43 4.61 27.61 -7.21
CA LYS A 43 3.86 27.43 -8.45
C LYS A 43 4.64 26.53 -9.39
N ALA A 44 3.94 25.63 -10.08
CA ALA A 44 4.54 24.78 -11.11
C ALA A 44 4.86 25.56 -12.39
N HIS A 45 4.00 26.53 -12.72
CA HIS A 45 4.09 27.36 -13.92
C HIS A 45 3.36 28.70 -13.67
N PRO A 46 3.74 29.82 -14.29
CA PRO A 46 3.05 31.11 -14.14
C PRO A 46 1.54 31.05 -14.43
N ASP A 47 1.16 30.28 -15.45
CA ASP A 47 -0.25 30.13 -15.88
C ASP A 47 -1.07 29.17 -15.00
N ILE A 48 -0.44 28.44 -14.07
CA ILE A 48 -1.12 27.51 -13.19
C ILE A 48 -1.43 28.21 -11.87
N PRO A 49 -2.70 28.22 -11.41
CA PRO A 49 -3.06 28.78 -10.11
C PRO A 49 -2.24 28.16 -8.98
N GLN A 50 -1.77 29.00 -8.06
CA GLN A 50 -1.04 28.54 -6.89
C GLN A 50 -1.95 27.70 -6.01
N ARG A 51 -1.48 26.51 -5.64
CA ARG A 51 -2.13 25.73 -4.57
C ARG A 51 -1.73 26.35 -3.24
N LEU A 52 -2.69 26.50 -2.34
CA LEU A 52 -2.41 26.97 -0.97
C LEU A 52 -1.58 25.96 -0.16
N GLY A 53 -1.58 24.69 -0.57
CA GLY A 53 -0.90 23.63 0.16
C GLY A 53 -1.60 23.22 1.46
N VAL A 54 -2.85 23.62 1.62
CA VAL A 54 -3.74 23.24 2.74
C VAL A 54 -5.11 22.86 2.17
N ASN A 55 -5.91 22.10 2.92
CA ASN A 55 -7.25 21.71 2.50
C ASN A 55 -8.29 22.85 2.63
N ASP A 56 -8.07 23.78 3.56
CA ASP A 56 -9.02 24.84 3.92
C ASP A 56 -8.31 26.21 3.97
N PRO A 57 -8.80 27.24 3.25
CA PRO A 57 -8.27 28.60 3.32
C PRO A 57 -8.18 29.22 4.72
N ASP A 58 -9.05 28.84 5.66
CA ASP A 58 -8.97 29.38 7.02
C ASP A 58 -7.81 28.77 7.81
N GLN A 59 -7.45 27.51 7.52
CA GLN A 59 -6.22 26.90 8.05
C GLN A 59 -5.00 27.67 7.55
N PHE A 60 -4.99 28.12 6.28
CA PHE A 60 -3.88 28.89 5.73
C PHE A 60 -3.58 30.14 6.57
N LYS A 61 -4.60 30.95 6.88
CA LYS A 61 -4.43 32.22 7.62
C LYS A 61 -3.74 32.02 8.97
N TYR A 62 -4.13 30.98 9.69
CA TYR A 62 -3.56 30.65 11.00
C TYR A 62 -2.16 30.02 10.89
N LEU A 63 -1.97 29.15 9.89
CA LEU A 63 -0.75 28.39 9.66
C LEU A 63 0.32 29.16 8.86
N ILE A 64 0.15 30.45 8.57
CA ILE A 64 1.29 31.27 8.10
C ILE A 64 2.34 31.43 9.22
N ASN A 65 1.92 31.43 10.48
CA ASN A 65 2.83 31.50 11.61
C ASN A 65 3.57 30.16 11.81
N GLY A 66 4.90 30.19 11.76
CA GLY A 66 5.73 28.99 11.91
C GLY A 66 5.54 28.24 13.23
N LYS A 67 5.31 28.94 14.35
CA LYS A 67 5.08 28.28 15.65
C LYS A 67 3.76 27.51 15.66
N GLU A 68 2.71 28.13 15.14
CA GLU A 68 1.39 27.52 15.07
C GLU A 68 1.36 26.36 14.06
N ARG A 69 2.10 26.47 12.93
CA ARG A 69 2.35 25.32 12.05
C ARG A 69 2.99 24.15 12.77
N CYS A 70 4.09 24.39 13.48
CA CYS A 70 4.80 23.29 14.15
C CYS A 70 3.89 22.56 15.14
N LYS A 71 3.09 23.30 15.93
CA LYS A 71 2.11 22.70 16.85
C LYS A 71 1.06 21.88 16.10
N TYR A 72 0.48 22.45 15.05
CA TYR A 72 -0.52 21.78 14.22
C TYR A 72 0.03 20.48 13.61
N LEU A 73 1.22 20.54 13.01
CA LEU A 73 1.88 19.38 12.39
C LEU A 73 2.16 18.28 13.40
N GLN A 74 2.65 18.64 14.60
CA GLN A 74 2.86 17.67 15.67
C GLN A 74 1.58 16.93 16.04
N GLU A 75 0.46 17.66 16.16
CA GLU A 75 -0.82 17.04 16.50
C GLU A 75 -1.35 16.15 15.36
N GLN A 76 -1.27 16.61 14.11
CA GLN A 76 -1.68 15.81 12.96
C GLN A 76 -0.86 14.52 12.83
N ILE A 77 0.46 14.59 13.03
CA ILE A 77 1.32 13.40 13.02
C ILE A 77 0.91 12.43 14.13
N ARG A 78 0.65 12.92 15.35
CA ARG A 78 0.17 12.06 16.46
C ARG A 78 -1.15 11.41 16.14
N GLU A 79 -2.10 12.14 15.57
CA GLU A 79 -3.39 11.58 15.15
C GLU A 79 -3.24 10.56 14.03
N ALA A 80 -2.43 10.84 13.01
CA ALA A 80 -2.17 9.91 11.92
C ALA A 80 -1.51 8.61 12.43
N GLN A 81 -0.57 8.72 13.38
CA GLN A 81 0.02 7.58 14.07
C GLN A 81 -1.02 6.79 14.86
N ARG A 82 -1.89 7.46 15.63
CA ARG A 82 -3.00 6.82 16.35
C ARG A 82 -3.93 6.06 15.40
N ARG A 83 -4.42 6.71 14.34
CA ARG A 83 -5.28 6.08 13.32
C ARG A 83 -4.62 4.85 12.67
N THR A 84 -3.32 4.95 12.36
CA THR A 84 -2.55 3.85 11.79
C THR A 84 -2.42 2.68 12.78
N ALA A 85 -2.13 2.99 14.06
CA ALA A 85 -2.06 2.00 15.12
C ALA A 85 -3.41 1.31 15.35
N ASP A 86 -4.50 2.06 15.41
CA ASP A 86 -5.85 1.53 15.56
C ASP A 86 -6.22 0.60 14.40
N GLN A 87 -5.95 1.03 13.17
CA GLN A 87 -6.22 0.22 11.99
C GLN A 87 -5.37 -1.05 11.93
N TYR A 88 -4.11 -0.96 12.34
CA TYR A 88 -3.22 -2.12 12.45
C TYR A 88 -3.71 -3.10 13.54
N ASN A 89 -4.02 -2.59 14.73
CA ASN A 89 -4.51 -3.38 15.86
C ASN A 89 -5.86 -4.04 15.55
N ARG A 90 -6.76 -3.37 14.84
CA ARG A 90 -8.07 -3.91 14.44
C ARG A 90 -7.97 -5.18 13.61
N LYS A 91 -6.95 -5.28 12.75
CA LYS A 91 -6.73 -6.46 11.90
C LYS A 91 -5.88 -7.54 12.58
N ARG A 92 -5.30 -7.24 13.75
CA ARG A 92 -4.40 -8.14 14.46
C ARG A 92 -5.22 -9.21 15.18
N LYS A 93 -4.97 -10.47 14.85
CA LYS A 93 -5.47 -11.63 15.60
C LYS A 93 -4.37 -12.06 16.57
N ASP A 94 -4.68 -12.10 17.87
CA ASP A 94 -3.76 -12.66 18.88
C ASP A 94 -3.84 -14.18 18.83
N ILE A 95 -3.19 -14.78 17.82
CA ILE A 95 -3.09 -16.23 17.69
C ILE A 95 -1.99 -16.70 18.65
N LYS A 96 -2.29 -17.65 19.51
CA LYS A 96 -1.33 -18.27 20.42
C LYS A 96 -1.32 -19.76 20.18
N PHE A 97 -0.13 -20.30 19.94
CA PHE A 97 0.11 -21.73 19.86
C PHE A 97 0.68 -22.24 21.18
N LYS A 98 0.36 -23.48 21.52
CA LYS A 98 0.94 -24.22 22.64
C LYS A 98 2.03 -25.15 22.11
N VAL A 99 2.93 -25.54 23.00
CA VAL A 99 3.90 -26.59 22.71
C VAL A 99 3.15 -27.90 22.44
N GLY A 100 3.52 -28.59 21.35
CA GLY A 100 2.84 -29.79 20.88
C GLY A 100 1.73 -29.54 19.85
N ASP A 101 1.32 -28.29 19.62
CA ASP A 101 0.40 -27.97 18.53
C ASP A 101 1.06 -28.22 17.17
N MET A 102 0.25 -28.67 16.20
CA MET A 102 0.68 -28.84 14.82
C MET A 102 0.33 -27.58 14.03
N VAL A 103 1.31 -27.04 13.32
CA VAL A 103 1.19 -25.77 12.58
C VAL A 103 1.71 -25.88 11.16
N TYR A 104 1.04 -25.22 10.23
CA TYR A 104 1.52 -25.00 8.88
C TYR A 104 2.41 -23.75 8.83
N ILE A 105 3.50 -23.80 8.08
CA ILE A 105 4.41 -22.66 7.92
C ILE A 105 4.20 -22.05 6.53
N ASN A 106 3.89 -20.75 6.48
CA ASN A 106 3.83 -20.01 5.23
C ASN A 106 5.25 -19.85 4.67
N HIS A 107 5.47 -20.30 3.43
CA HIS A 107 6.80 -20.30 2.82
C HIS A 107 7.09 -19.20 1.81
N ARG A 108 6.29 -18.13 1.79
CA ARG A 108 6.45 -16.99 0.87
C ARG A 108 7.89 -16.47 0.71
N ASN A 109 8.71 -16.56 1.76
CA ASN A 109 10.07 -15.98 1.78
C ASN A 109 11.20 -17.02 1.65
N TRP A 110 10.93 -18.30 1.40
CA TRP A 110 11.98 -19.33 1.22
C TRP A 110 11.71 -20.23 0.03
N LYS A 111 12.78 -20.62 -0.65
CA LYS A 111 12.71 -21.43 -1.87
C LYS A 111 12.46 -22.88 -1.48
N THR A 112 11.42 -23.48 -2.07
CA THR A 112 11.27 -24.93 -2.04
C THR A 112 12.10 -25.57 -3.16
N ARG A 113 11.99 -26.88 -3.32
CA ARG A 113 12.59 -27.63 -4.43
C ARG A 113 11.85 -27.44 -5.76
N ARG A 114 10.70 -26.74 -5.79
CA ARG A 114 9.92 -26.54 -7.02
C ARG A 114 10.53 -25.46 -7.92
N PRO A 115 10.46 -25.61 -9.24
CA PRO A 115 11.07 -24.66 -10.19
C PRO A 115 10.30 -23.34 -10.32
N SER A 116 9.00 -23.33 -10.04
CA SER A 116 8.14 -22.14 -10.17
C SER A 116 7.42 -21.84 -8.86
N PRO A 117 7.68 -20.69 -8.20
CA PRO A 117 6.97 -20.27 -6.99
C PRO A 117 5.46 -20.07 -7.20
N LYS A 118 5.03 -19.79 -8.44
CA LYS A 118 3.62 -19.56 -8.78
C LYS A 118 2.77 -20.84 -8.70
N LEU A 119 3.40 -22.00 -8.86
CA LEU A 119 2.76 -23.32 -8.81
C LEU A 119 3.16 -24.12 -7.55
N ASP A 120 3.70 -23.42 -6.55
CA ASP A 120 4.05 -24.02 -5.28
C ASP A 120 2.88 -23.98 -4.29
N THR A 121 2.93 -24.82 -3.26
CA THR A 121 2.00 -24.67 -2.14
C THR A 121 2.27 -23.35 -1.43
N TRP A 122 1.31 -22.78 -0.72
CA TRP A 122 1.60 -21.56 0.06
C TRP A 122 2.11 -21.89 1.46
N PHE A 123 1.77 -23.08 1.93
CA PHE A 123 2.09 -23.60 3.24
C PHE A 123 2.91 -24.88 3.10
N ALA A 124 4.00 -24.96 3.85
CA ALA A 124 4.73 -26.20 4.10
C ALA A 124 4.06 -26.93 5.27
N GLY A 125 4.22 -28.26 5.30
CA GLY A 125 3.51 -29.27 6.08
C GLY A 125 3.12 -28.94 7.53
N PRO A 126 2.35 -29.81 8.18
CA PRO A 126 2.11 -29.64 9.60
C PRO A 126 3.39 -30.02 10.35
N TYR A 127 4.00 -29.04 11.03
CA TYR A 127 5.17 -29.22 11.87
C TYR A 127 4.80 -28.99 13.32
N LEU A 128 5.54 -29.63 14.22
CA LEU A 128 5.28 -29.55 15.65
C LEU A 128 5.93 -28.32 16.26
N VAL A 129 5.15 -27.56 17.03
CA VAL A 129 5.66 -26.45 17.86
C VAL A 129 6.46 -27.05 19.03
N GLN A 130 7.77 -26.85 19.02
CA GLN A 130 8.69 -27.40 20.02
C GLN A 130 8.71 -26.52 21.28
N GLU A 131 8.85 -25.22 21.11
CA GLU A 131 8.90 -24.28 22.22
C GLU A 131 8.44 -22.89 21.81
N ARG A 132 8.08 -22.08 22.80
CA ARG A 132 7.79 -20.65 22.62
C ARG A 132 9.03 -19.84 23.01
N VAL A 133 9.76 -19.36 22.01
CA VAL A 133 10.99 -18.56 22.20
C VAL A 133 10.67 -17.13 22.68
N GLY A 134 9.52 -16.58 22.28
CA GLY A 134 9.11 -15.24 22.69
C GLY A 134 7.62 -14.98 22.59
N ARG A 135 7.21 -13.71 22.76
CA ARG A 135 5.79 -13.33 22.73
C ARG A 135 5.10 -13.70 21.42
N GLN A 136 5.80 -13.59 20.29
CA GLN A 136 5.29 -13.86 18.94
C GLN A 136 6.20 -14.77 18.11
N ALA A 137 7.14 -15.46 18.75
CA ALA A 137 8.11 -16.31 18.07
C ALA A 137 8.08 -17.73 18.65
N TYR A 138 8.00 -18.72 17.77
CA TYR A 138 7.90 -20.13 18.11
C TYR A 138 9.00 -20.90 17.40
N ARG A 139 9.63 -21.84 18.12
CA ARG A 139 10.54 -22.81 17.52
C ARG A 139 9.74 -24.00 17.02
N ILE A 140 10.05 -24.44 15.81
CA ILE A 140 9.33 -25.49 15.12
C ILE A 140 10.29 -26.61 14.76
N THR A 141 9.82 -27.84 14.93
CA THR A 141 10.58 -29.03 14.56
C THR A 141 10.60 -29.16 13.04
N LEU A 142 11.69 -28.71 12.42
CA LEU A 142 11.92 -28.85 10.98
C LEU A 142 12.74 -30.13 10.68
N PRO A 143 12.47 -30.81 9.56
CA PRO A 143 13.32 -31.89 9.10
C PRO A 143 14.72 -31.36 8.72
N ALA A 144 15.77 -32.12 9.04
CA ALA A 144 17.17 -31.73 8.86
C ALA A 144 17.57 -31.41 7.41
N ASN A 145 16.76 -31.79 6.43
CA ASN A 145 16.96 -31.51 5.02
C ASN A 145 16.58 -30.07 4.61
N LEU A 146 15.89 -29.32 5.48
CA LEU A 146 15.53 -27.92 5.27
C LEU A 146 16.60 -27.03 5.91
N ARG A 147 17.36 -26.30 5.08
CA ARG A 147 18.37 -25.32 5.52
C ARG A 147 17.72 -23.98 5.89
N VAL A 148 16.71 -23.99 6.76
CA VAL A 148 16.02 -22.78 7.22
C VAL A 148 15.98 -22.74 8.74
N HIS A 149 16.06 -21.54 9.29
CA HIS A 149 15.97 -21.32 10.73
C HIS A 149 14.66 -21.88 11.29
N ASP A 150 14.74 -22.53 12.44
CA ASP A 150 13.66 -23.21 13.13
C ASP A 150 12.73 -22.25 13.91
N VAL A 151 13.06 -20.96 14.00
CA VAL A 151 12.28 -19.96 14.72
C VAL A 151 11.46 -19.11 13.75
N PHE A 152 10.13 -19.13 13.92
CA PHE A 152 9.18 -18.41 13.08
C PHE A 152 8.32 -17.43 13.88
N HIS A 153 8.00 -16.29 13.27
CA HIS A 153 7.03 -15.35 13.80
C HIS A 153 5.60 -15.90 13.64
N VAL A 154 4.72 -15.63 14.60
CA VAL A 154 3.33 -16.10 14.64
C VAL A 154 2.53 -15.80 13.37
N SER A 155 2.86 -14.71 12.66
CA SER A 155 2.20 -14.32 11.41
C SER A 155 2.52 -15.25 10.23
N MET A 156 3.55 -16.09 10.35
CA MET A 156 3.92 -17.09 9.34
C MET A 156 3.33 -18.46 9.66
N LEU A 157 2.57 -18.59 10.75
CA LEU A 157 2.06 -19.87 11.24
C LEU A 157 0.54 -19.92 11.17
N GLU A 158 0.02 -21.05 10.74
CA GLU A 158 -1.41 -21.34 10.76
C GLU A 158 -1.69 -22.65 11.51
N PRO A 159 -2.78 -22.75 12.30
CA PRO A 159 -3.11 -23.97 13.02
C PRO A 159 -3.45 -25.11 12.05
N ALA A 160 -2.79 -26.26 12.19
CA ALA A 160 -3.13 -27.46 11.45
C ALA A 160 -4.25 -28.21 12.16
N LYS A 161 -5.43 -28.30 11.53
CA LYS A 161 -6.51 -29.17 12.01
C LYS A 161 -6.24 -30.61 11.56
N ILE A 162 -5.69 -31.43 12.45
CA ILE A 162 -5.62 -32.88 12.24
C ILE A 162 -6.98 -33.45 12.65
N GLY A 163 -7.99 -33.24 11.80
CA GLY A 163 -9.20 -34.05 11.80
C GLY A 163 -8.93 -35.29 10.97
N SER A 164 -9.33 -36.46 11.47
CA SER A 164 -9.15 -37.77 10.83
C SER A 164 -9.34 -37.69 9.31
N LEU A 165 -8.41 -38.30 8.55
CA LEU A 165 -8.62 -38.57 7.14
C LEU A 165 -9.78 -39.56 6.98
N SER A 166 -11.00 -39.03 6.98
CA SER A 166 -12.20 -39.65 6.44
C SER A 166 -12.97 -38.55 5.69
N GLY A 167 -12.47 -38.20 4.51
CA GLY A 167 -13.11 -37.18 3.69
C GLY A 167 -12.26 -36.82 2.50
N VAL A 168 -12.35 -37.65 1.47
CA VAL A 168 -12.02 -37.36 0.08
C VAL A 168 -12.21 -35.88 -0.26
N ALA A 169 -11.26 -35.33 -1.02
CA ALA A 169 -11.29 -34.05 -1.71
C ALA A 169 -12.68 -33.39 -1.74
N ARG A 170 -12.86 -32.30 -0.99
CA ARG A 170 -13.90 -31.32 -1.32
C ARG A 170 -13.42 -30.55 -2.55
N LEU A 171 -13.57 -31.19 -3.71
CA LEU A 171 -13.88 -30.46 -4.93
C LEU A 171 -15.08 -29.57 -4.58
N ARG A 172 -14.94 -28.27 -4.83
CA ARG A 172 -16.09 -27.35 -4.77
C ARG A 172 -17.18 -27.94 -5.67
N PRO A 173 -18.42 -28.14 -5.19
CA PRO A 173 -19.48 -28.63 -6.06
C PRO A 173 -19.71 -27.58 -7.15
N GLY A 174 -19.35 -27.95 -8.39
CA GLY A 174 -19.84 -27.28 -9.58
C GLY A 174 -21.33 -27.61 -9.70
N SER A 175 -22.18 -26.63 -9.43
CA SER A 175 -23.59 -26.70 -9.77
C SER A 175 -23.72 -26.42 -11.27
N GLY A 176 -23.90 -27.47 -12.07
CA GLY A 176 -24.28 -27.39 -13.47
C GLY A 176 -25.79 -27.59 -13.65
N GLY A 177 -26.44 -26.62 -14.30
CA GLY A 177 -27.72 -26.72 -15.05
C GLY A 177 -29.00 -26.85 -14.19
N SER A 178 -30.11 -26.16 -14.45
CA SER A 178 -30.54 -25.43 -15.65
C SER A 178 -31.79 -24.58 -15.37
N THR A 179 -31.94 -23.54 -16.21
CA THR A 179 -33.19 -22.91 -16.70
C THR A 179 -34.08 -22.08 -15.76
N GLY A 180 -34.16 -20.78 -16.07
CA GLY A 180 -35.12 -19.80 -15.58
C GLY A 180 -34.70 -18.38 -15.94
N ALA A 181 -34.97 -17.97 -17.18
CA ALA A 181 -34.56 -16.70 -17.77
C ALA A 181 -35.30 -15.50 -17.18
N ILE A 182 -34.59 -14.42 -16.81
CA ILE A 182 -35.04 -13.02 -16.94
C ILE A 182 -33.82 -12.13 -17.29
N LEU A 183 -33.93 -11.46 -18.44
CA LEU A 183 -33.10 -10.36 -18.92
C LEU A 183 -33.11 -9.19 -17.94
N VAL A 184 -31.93 -8.71 -17.50
CA VAL A 184 -31.75 -7.26 -17.22
C VAL A 184 -30.36 -6.82 -17.68
N SER A 185 -30.42 -5.90 -18.63
CA SER A 185 -29.43 -4.99 -19.20
C SER A 185 -27.96 -5.06 -18.77
N SER A 186 -27.15 -5.25 -19.81
CA SER A 186 -25.92 -4.50 -20.04
C SER A 186 -26.11 -3.02 -19.66
N ASN A 187 -25.40 -2.56 -18.63
CA ASN A 187 -24.78 -1.23 -18.55
C ASN A 187 -24.23 -0.96 -17.15
N ARG A 188 -22.90 -0.83 -17.04
CA ARG A 188 -22.22 0.32 -16.44
C ARG A 188 -20.70 0.07 -16.44
N LEU A 189 -20.10 0.36 -17.58
CA LEU A 189 -18.82 1.07 -17.57
C LEU A 189 -19.10 2.44 -16.92
N ALA A 190 -18.58 2.66 -15.72
CA ALA A 190 -18.41 4.00 -15.16
C ALA A 190 -16.96 4.14 -14.70
N THR A 191 -16.07 3.94 -15.67
CA THR A 191 -14.72 4.47 -15.66
C THR A 191 -14.81 6.00 -15.77
N ILE A 192 -14.03 6.69 -14.93
CA ILE A 192 -13.38 7.98 -15.25
C ILE A 192 -14.32 9.19 -15.41
N LYS A 193 -14.50 9.93 -14.31
CA LYS A 193 -14.61 11.40 -14.37
C LYS A 193 -13.40 12.01 -13.66
N LEU A 194 -12.26 12.07 -14.35
CA LEU A 194 -11.15 12.99 -14.04
C LEU A 194 -10.06 12.97 -15.14
N CYS A 195 -10.47 12.97 -16.41
CA CYS A 195 -9.54 13.09 -17.55
C CYS A 195 -9.93 14.13 -18.61
N ASP A 196 -11.01 14.88 -18.43
CA ASP A 196 -11.43 15.88 -19.43
C ASP A 196 -10.68 17.21 -19.34
N SER A 197 -9.93 17.47 -18.26
CA SER A 197 -9.12 18.70 -18.14
C SER A 197 -7.72 18.61 -18.79
N TYR A 198 -7.22 17.42 -19.13
CA TYR A 198 -5.92 17.27 -19.79
C TYR A 198 -5.99 17.13 -21.32
N ARG A 199 -7.17 16.85 -21.88
CA ARG A 199 -7.36 16.71 -23.33
C ARG A 199 -7.42 18.06 -24.07
N LEU A 200 -7.83 19.13 -23.37
CA LEU A 200 -7.87 20.50 -23.91
C LEU A 200 -6.48 21.16 -23.96
N VAL A 201 -5.63 20.91 -22.95
CA VAL A 201 -4.30 21.56 -22.88
C VAL A 201 -3.34 21.03 -23.94
N ARG A 202 -3.46 19.74 -24.32
CA ARG A 202 -2.57 19.11 -25.32
C ARG A 202 -2.92 19.46 -26.77
N GLN A 203 -4.12 19.98 -27.04
CA GLN A 203 -4.53 20.41 -28.38
C GLN A 203 -4.12 21.86 -28.69
N GLN A 204 -3.64 22.61 -27.68
CA GLN A 204 -3.20 24.01 -27.83
C GLN A 204 -1.68 24.24 -27.69
N LEU A 205 -0.89 23.24 -27.28
CA LEU A 205 0.57 23.37 -27.12
C LEU A 205 1.34 22.44 -28.07
N GLY A 206 0.97 22.48 -29.34
CA GLY A 206 1.80 21.96 -30.42
C GLY A 206 3.02 22.85 -30.61
N GLY A 207 4.11 22.47 -29.93
CA GLY A 207 5.47 22.94 -30.21
C GLY A 207 5.90 24.17 -29.42
N VAL A 208 6.72 23.98 -28.39
CA VAL A 208 7.96 24.72 -28.11
C VAL A 208 8.76 23.90 -27.07
N GLY A 209 10.02 23.62 -27.38
CA GLY A 209 10.95 22.92 -26.48
C GLY A 209 11.31 23.78 -25.28
N MET A 210 11.18 23.20 -24.08
CA MET A 210 11.37 23.90 -22.81
C MET A 210 12.81 23.67 -22.33
N LYS A 211 13.73 24.53 -22.81
CA LYS A 211 15.03 24.76 -22.16
C LYS A 211 14.91 26.08 -21.39
N ASP A 212 15.51 26.07 -20.19
CA ASP A 212 15.75 27.21 -19.30
C ASP A 212 14.58 27.65 -18.40
N VAL A 213 14.52 27.06 -17.20
CA VAL A 213 13.84 27.65 -16.04
C VAL A 213 14.90 28.30 -15.16
N VAL A 214 15.04 29.61 -15.26
CA VAL A 214 15.83 30.45 -14.35
C VAL A 214 14.97 30.81 -13.14
N MET A 215 15.44 30.48 -11.94
CA MET A 215 14.86 30.89 -10.67
C MET A 215 15.19 32.37 -10.40
N THR A 216 14.20 33.27 -10.50
CA THR A 216 14.34 34.64 -9.97
C THR A 216 13.44 34.85 -8.75
N ARG A 217 14.08 35.31 -7.66
CA ARG A 217 13.42 35.87 -6.48
C ARG A 217 12.90 37.29 -6.78
N SER A 218 11.76 37.65 -6.22
CA SER A 218 11.36 39.03 -5.94
C SER A 218 10.84 39.09 -4.52
#